data_AF-A0A964KX66-F1
#
_entry.id   AF-A0A964KX66-F1
#
_cell.length_a   1.000
_cell.length_b   1.000
_cell.length_c   1.000
_cell.angle_alpha   90.00
_cell.angle_beta   90.00
_cell.angle_gamma   90.00
#
_symmetry.space_group_name_H-M   'P 1'
#
loop_
_entity.id
_entity.type
_entity.pdbx_description
1 polymer ?
#
loop_
_entity_poly.entity_id
_entity_poly.type
_entity_poly.pdbx_seq_one_letter_code
_entity_poly.pdbx_strand_id
1 'polypeptide(L)'
;MFDRMTTRFDDTVVLEDNGVLIEKILLEYKTSKAGDGKRLDANVHERLSFQMMQYLEVATRFMKCSLVVISNGAFARYRNKYHPGFHVQADRLSNFAWFSMYHACTISEYERYFNGLLKWLFDGQPLDMRRRA
;
A
#
# COMPACT_ATOMS: atom_id res chain seq x y z
N MET A 1 6.30 -10.04 -25.93
CA MET A 1 7.18 -10.80 -25.03
C MET A 1 6.84 -10.55 -23.55
N PHE A 2 5.54 -10.46 -23.18
CA PHE A 2 5.12 -10.24 -21.78
C PHE A 2 3.79 -10.95 -21.40
N ASP A 3 3.13 -11.68 -22.32
CA ASP A 3 1.78 -12.27 -22.20
C ASP A 3 1.55 -13.28 -21.06
N ARG A 4 2.57 -13.57 -20.24
CA ARG A 4 2.47 -14.50 -19.10
C ARG A 4 3.09 -13.96 -17.82
N MET A 5 3.53 -12.70 -17.83
CA MET A 5 4.00 -12.06 -16.60
C MET A 5 2.78 -11.57 -15.83
N THR A 6 2.66 -12.00 -14.58
CA THR A 6 1.60 -11.58 -13.67
C THR A 6 2.21 -10.74 -12.55
N THR A 7 1.60 -9.61 -12.26
CA THR A 7 1.93 -8.83 -11.05
C THR A 7 1.45 -9.63 -9.86
N ARG A 8 2.39 -10.00 -8.98
CA ARG A 8 2.09 -10.65 -7.71
C ARG A 8 2.19 -9.63 -6.59
N PHE A 9 1.26 -9.76 -5.67
CA PHE A 9 1.21 -9.05 -4.40
C PHE A 9 1.48 -10.06 -3.31
N ASP A 10 1.94 -9.59 -2.15
CA ASP A 10 2.16 -10.49 -1.03
C ASP A 10 0.84 -11.07 -0.50
N ASP A 11 -0.24 -10.29 -0.56
CA ASP A 11 -1.59 -10.76 -0.23
C ASP A 11 -2.69 -9.87 -0.85
N THR A 12 -3.95 -10.30 -0.75
CA THR A 12 -5.12 -9.49 -1.12
C THR A 12 -6.29 -9.72 -0.17
N VAL A 13 -6.96 -8.65 0.23
CA VAL A 13 -8.24 -8.71 0.95
C VAL A 13 -9.36 -8.30 0.00
N VAL A 14 -10.46 -9.04 -0.01
CA VAL A 14 -11.63 -8.74 -0.85
C VAL A 14 -12.85 -8.54 0.03
N LEU A 15 -13.63 -7.51 -0.29
CA LEU A 15 -14.98 -7.34 0.22
C LEU A 15 -15.96 -7.58 -0.92
N GLU A 16 -16.76 -8.61 -0.75
CA GLU A 16 -17.83 -8.98 -1.66
C GLU A 16 -19.17 -8.87 -0.95
N ASP A 17 -20.16 -8.31 -1.63
CA ASP A 17 -21.54 -8.26 -1.18
C ASP A 17 -22.44 -8.85 -2.26
N ASN A 18 -23.20 -9.89 -1.93
CA ASN A 18 -24.10 -10.61 -2.84
C ASN A 18 -23.42 -11.03 -4.18
N GLY A 19 -22.15 -11.43 -4.13
CA GLY A 19 -21.37 -11.84 -5.31
C GLY A 19 -20.83 -10.68 -6.15
N VAL A 20 -20.97 -9.44 -5.68
CA VAL A 20 -20.39 -8.25 -6.30
C VAL A 20 -19.15 -7.84 -5.52
N LEU A 21 -18.01 -7.72 -6.20
CA LEU A 21 -16.79 -7.18 -5.62
C LEU A 21 -16.97 -5.67 -5.35
N ILE A 22 -17.03 -5.30 -4.08
CA ILE A 22 -17.19 -3.91 -3.64
C ILE A 22 -15.83 -3.22 -3.59
N GLU A 23 -14.84 -3.88 -3.01
CA GLU A 23 -13.48 -3.32 -2.88
C GLU A 23 -12.45 -4.43 -2.80
N LYS A 24 -11.31 -4.20 -3.45
CA LYS A 24 -10.13 -5.05 -3.37
C LYS A 24 -8.97 -4.29 -2.74
N ILE A 25 -8.36 -4.86 -1.72
CA ILE A 25 -7.16 -4.34 -1.08
C ILE A 25 -5.97 -5.21 -1.52
N LEU A 26 -4.98 -4.59 -2.12
CA LEU A 26 -3.70 -5.18 -2.50
C LEU A 26 -2.71 -4.93 -1.36
N LEU A 27 -2.11 -5.99 -0.83
CA LEU A 27 -1.16 -5.91 0.29
C LEU A 27 0.27 -6.14 -0.21
N GLU A 28 1.17 -5.28 0.25
CA GLU A 28 2.60 -5.38 0.00
C GLU A 28 3.38 -5.24 1.31
N TYR A 29 4.22 -6.22 1.61
CA TYR A 29 5.13 -6.25 2.73
C TYR A 29 6.54 -5.88 2.28
N LYS A 30 7.06 -4.77 2.82
CA LYS A 30 8.44 -4.33 2.55
C LYS A 30 9.29 -4.39 3.81
N THR A 31 10.27 -5.27 3.82
CA THR A 31 11.31 -5.28 4.87
C THR A 31 12.60 -4.71 4.33
N SER A 32 13.27 -3.86 5.10
CA SER A 32 14.62 -3.44 4.79
C SER A 32 15.57 -3.63 5.97
N LYS A 33 16.83 -3.83 5.65
CA LYS A 33 17.96 -3.84 6.59
C LYS A 33 18.85 -2.65 6.22
N ALA A 34 19.36 -1.93 7.20
CA ALA A 34 20.34 -0.90 6.92
C ALA A 34 21.69 -1.56 6.58
N GLY A 35 22.33 -1.13 5.48
CA GLY A 35 23.65 -1.64 5.11
C GLY A 35 24.70 -1.33 6.17
N ASP A 36 24.75 -0.05 6.61
CA ASP A 36 25.70 0.45 7.63
C ASP A 36 25.00 1.11 8.84
N GLY A 37 23.74 0.75 9.10
CA GLY A 37 22.94 1.42 10.15
C GLY A 37 22.63 2.90 9.87
N LYS A 38 22.93 3.42 8.68
CA LYS A 38 22.79 4.85 8.33
C LYS A 38 21.82 5.13 7.19
N ARG A 39 21.73 4.24 6.18
CA ARG A 39 20.94 4.44 4.96
C ARG A 39 20.38 3.12 4.44
N LEU A 40 19.23 3.20 3.76
CA LEU A 40 18.70 2.12 2.93
C LEU A 40 19.33 2.21 1.52
N ASP A 41 19.36 1.10 0.78
CA ASP A 41 19.90 1.02 -0.58
C ASP A 41 19.35 2.15 -1.50
N ALA A 42 20.23 2.76 -2.29
CA ALA A 42 19.93 3.92 -3.14
C ALA A 42 19.07 3.55 -4.37
N ASN A 43 19.16 2.31 -4.86
CA ASN A 43 18.42 1.83 -6.05
C ASN A 43 16.99 1.40 -5.75
N VAL A 44 16.51 1.67 -4.54
CA VAL A 44 15.19 1.22 -4.12
C VAL A 44 14.12 2.15 -4.74
N HIS A 45 14.41 3.43 -4.97
CA HIS A 45 13.46 4.41 -5.52
C HIS A 45 12.95 4.11 -6.93
N GLU A 46 13.83 3.70 -7.84
CA GLU A 46 13.43 3.38 -9.22
C GLU A 46 12.53 2.13 -9.25
N ARG A 47 12.85 1.14 -8.41
CA ARG A 47 12.03 -0.06 -8.22
C ARG A 47 10.64 0.28 -7.69
N LEU A 48 10.53 1.30 -6.82
CA LEU A 48 9.25 1.75 -6.29
C LEU A 48 8.35 2.37 -7.35
N SER A 49 8.87 3.32 -8.14
CA SER A 49 8.06 3.97 -9.18
C SER A 49 7.56 2.97 -10.22
N PHE A 50 8.41 2.02 -10.62
CA PHE A 50 7.99 0.95 -11.52
C PHE A 50 6.93 0.03 -10.88
N GLN A 51 7.12 -0.39 -9.63
CA GLN A 51 6.13 -1.18 -8.89
C GLN A 51 4.79 -0.46 -8.77
N MET A 52 4.78 0.85 -8.49
CA MET A 52 3.54 1.63 -8.42
C MET A 52 2.80 1.65 -9.76
N MET A 53 3.51 1.76 -10.90
CA MET A 53 2.87 1.67 -12.22
C MET A 53 2.20 0.31 -12.43
N GLN A 54 2.88 -0.79 -12.07
CA GLN A 54 2.31 -2.14 -12.16
C GLN A 54 1.08 -2.32 -11.25
N TYR A 55 1.11 -1.72 -10.06
CA TYR A 55 -0.03 -1.78 -9.14
C TYR A 55 -1.22 -0.97 -9.64
N LEU A 56 -0.98 0.22 -10.20
CA LEU A 56 -2.03 1.03 -10.80
C LEU A 56 -2.64 0.33 -12.02
N GLU A 57 -1.83 -0.30 -12.87
CA GLU A 57 -2.31 -1.11 -13.98
C GLU A 57 -3.31 -2.18 -13.49
N VAL A 58 -2.95 -2.92 -12.43
CA VAL A 58 -3.86 -3.92 -11.84
C VAL A 58 -5.10 -3.25 -11.22
N ALA A 59 -4.92 -2.13 -10.52
CA ALA A 59 -5.98 -1.46 -9.80
C ALA A 59 -7.09 -0.90 -10.72
N THR A 60 -6.74 -0.49 -11.94
CA THR A 60 -7.73 -0.02 -12.93
C THR A 60 -8.76 -1.08 -13.36
N ARG A 61 -8.52 -2.35 -13.03
CA ARG A 61 -9.42 -3.48 -13.35
C ARG A 61 -10.57 -3.64 -12.35
N PHE A 62 -10.61 -2.84 -11.29
CA PHE A 62 -11.60 -2.94 -10.22
C PHE A 62 -12.34 -1.61 -10.02
N MET A 63 -13.61 -1.67 -9.62
CA MET A 63 -14.42 -0.47 -9.34
C MET A 63 -13.85 0.37 -8.20
N LYS A 64 -13.31 -0.31 -7.18
CA LYS A 64 -12.59 0.30 -6.06
C LYS A 64 -11.42 -0.58 -5.66
N CYS A 65 -10.24 -0.01 -5.60
CA CYS A 65 -9.02 -0.72 -5.26
C CYS A 65 -8.16 0.09 -4.30
N SER A 66 -7.63 -0.56 -3.27
CA SER A 66 -6.76 0.05 -2.29
C SER A 66 -5.40 -0.64 -2.30
N LEU A 67 -4.31 0.11 -2.18
CA LEU A 67 -2.96 -0.44 -1.99
C LEU A 67 -2.49 -0.17 -0.57
N VAL A 68 -2.08 -1.22 0.13
CA VAL A 68 -1.56 -1.12 1.49
C VAL A 68 -0.14 -1.63 1.53
N VAL A 69 0.76 -0.76 1.94
CA VAL A 69 2.16 -1.10 2.13
C VAL A 69 2.46 -1.18 3.61
N ILE A 70 2.76 -2.38 4.09
CA ILE A 70 3.23 -2.63 5.45
C ILE A 70 4.74 -2.76 5.39
N SER A 71 5.45 -1.86 6.06
CA SER A 71 6.91 -1.85 6.06
C SER A 71 7.47 -1.93 7.46
N ASN A 72 8.65 -2.50 7.66
CA ASN A 72 9.27 -2.50 8.99
C ASN A 72 9.77 -1.11 9.40
N GLY A 73 9.97 -0.87 10.71
CA GLY A 73 10.40 0.43 11.25
C GLY A 73 11.78 0.93 10.78
N ALA A 74 12.51 0.19 9.94
CA ALA A 74 13.73 0.69 9.29
C ALA A 74 13.42 1.85 8.34
N PHE A 75 12.25 1.84 7.69
CA PHE A 75 11.84 2.87 6.75
C PHE A 75 11.50 4.21 7.43
N ALA A 76 11.07 4.19 8.69
CA ALA A 76 10.88 5.40 9.50
C ALA A 76 12.18 5.88 10.15
N ARG A 77 13.06 4.96 10.57
CA ARG A 77 14.26 5.26 11.36
C ARG A 77 15.44 5.77 10.54
N TYR A 78 15.70 5.18 9.37
CA TYR A 78 16.88 5.53 8.58
C TYR A 78 16.54 6.54 7.50
N ARG A 79 17.46 7.46 7.21
CA ARG A 79 17.25 8.45 6.13
C ARG A 79 17.14 7.72 4.79
N ASN A 80 15.96 7.76 4.20
CA ASN A 80 15.66 7.19 2.89
C ASN A 80 14.58 8.06 2.22
N LYS A 81 14.51 8.06 0.88
CA LYS A 81 13.40 8.74 0.17
C LYS A 81 12.18 7.82 -0.03
N TYR A 82 12.17 6.63 0.59
CA TYR A 82 11.17 5.59 0.39
C TYR A 82 9.92 5.84 1.21
N HIS A 83 10.10 6.09 2.51
CA HIS A 83 9.01 6.50 3.40
C HIS A 83 8.37 7.81 2.92
N PRO A 84 9.12 8.89 2.62
CA PRO A 84 8.55 10.06 1.94
C PRO A 84 7.94 9.74 0.58
N GLY A 85 8.54 8.84 -0.20
CA GLY A 85 8.06 8.45 -1.52
C GLY A 85 6.69 7.79 -1.49
N PHE A 86 6.44 6.87 -0.56
CA PHE A 86 5.12 6.28 -0.37
C PHE A 86 4.06 7.31 0.01
N HIS A 87 4.39 8.25 0.90
CA HIS A 87 3.45 9.33 1.27
C HIS A 87 3.16 10.28 0.10
N VAL A 88 4.19 10.66 -0.66
CA VAL A 88 4.01 11.50 -1.86
C VAL A 88 3.17 10.79 -2.92
N GLN A 89 3.38 9.49 -3.13
CA GLN A 89 2.56 8.72 -4.06
C GLN A 89 1.12 8.60 -3.56
N ALA A 90 0.92 8.30 -2.27
CA ALA A 90 -0.42 8.21 -1.69
C ALA A 90 -1.20 9.53 -1.83
N ASP A 91 -0.55 10.66 -1.57
CA ASP A 91 -1.12 12.01 -1.74
C ASP A 91 -1.44 12.32 -3.20
N ARG A 92 -0.51 12.06 -4.13
CA ARG A 92 -0.75 12.31 -5.57
C ARG A 92 -1.87 11.44 -6.13
N LEU A 93 -1.95 10.19 -5.67
CA LEU A 93 -2.93 9.21 -6.14
C LEU A 93 -4.29 9.38 -5.47
N SER A 94 -4.42 10.19 -4.42
CA SER A 94 -5.72 10.47 -3.77
C SER A 94 -6.69 11.23 -4.67
N ASN A 95 -6.23 11.75 -5.81
CA ASN A 95 -7.08 12.36 -6.84
C ASN A 95 -7.97 11.36 -7.56
N PHE A 96 -7.64 10.06 -7.52
CA PHE A 96 -8.45 9.01 -8.11
C PHE A 96 -9.48 8.51 -7.09
N ALA A 97 -10.76 8.85 -7.29
CA ALA A 97 -11.83 8.48 -6.36
C ALA A 97 -12.00 6.95 -6.14
N TRP A 98 -11.55 6.14 -7.12
CA TRP A 98 -11.58 4.68 -7.10
C TRP A 98 -10.34 4.05 -6.47
N PHE A 99 -9.32 4.85 -6.14
CA PHE A 99 -8.04 4.37 -5.61
C PHE A 99 -7.76 4.96 -4.23
N SER A 100 -7.17 4.15 -3.35
CA SER A 100 -6.63 4.63 -2.08
C SER A 100 -5.31 3.95 -1.77
N MET A 101 -4.43 4.64 -1.08
CA MET A 101 -3.12 4.10 -0.70
C MET A 101 -2.83 4.38 0.75
N TYR A 102 -2.36 3.37 1.48
CA TYR A 102 -1.97 3.48 2.87
C TYR A 102 -0.56 2.91 3.07
N HIS A 103 0.23 3.58 3.88
CA HIS A 103 1.57 3.13 4.28
C HIS A 103 1.70 3.11 5.80
N ALA A 104 2.05 1.94 6.32
CA ALA A 104 2.30 1.69 7.73
C ALA A 104 3.76 1.29 7.95
N CYS A 105 4.41 1.92 8.93
CA CYS A 105 5.82 1.67 9.25
C CYS A 105 6.10 1.57 10.76
N THR A 106 5.16 2.00 11.59
CA THR A 106 5.27 2.02 13.05
C THR A 106 4.14 1.20 13.69
N ILE A 107 4.35 0.80 14.95
CA ILE A 107 3.35 0.04 15.73
C ILE A 107 1.99 0.75 15.71
N SER A 108 1.98 2.06 16.00
CA SER A 108 0.76 2.87 15.99
C SER A 108 0.06 2.92 14.64
N GLU A 109 0.80 2.83 13.53
CA GLU A 109 0.22 2.80 12.18
C GLU A 109 -0.31 1.42 11.84
N TYR A 110 0.38 0.35 12.26
CA TYR A 110 -0.15 -1.01 12.11
C TYR A 110 -1.46 -1.17 12.88
N GLU A 111 -1.49 -0.76 14.15
CA GLU A 111 -2.69 -0.85 14.99
C GLU A 111 -3.84 -0.04 14.39
N ARG A 112 -3.59 1.17 13.90
CA ARG A 112 -4.60 2.00 13.24
C ARG A 112 -5.17 1.28 12.01
N TYR A 113 -4.31 0.73 11.16
CA TYR A 113 -4.74 0.01 9.97
C TYR A 113 -5.56 -1.23 10.32
N PHE A 114 -5.06 -2.11 11.19
CA PHE A 114 -5.74 -3.35 11.53
C PHE A 114 -7.06 -3.11 12.26
N ASN A 115 -7.13 -2.13 13.17
CA ASN A 115 -8.39 -1.74 13.80
C ASN A 115 -9.40 -1.19 12.79
N GLY A 116 -8.94 -0.40 11.80
CA GLY A 116 -9.78 0.06 10.70
C GLY A 116 -10.26 -1.08 9.82
N LEU A 117 -9.37 -2.03 9.50
CA LEU A 117 -9.68 -3.20 8.68
C LEU A 117 -10.73 -4.08 9.34
N LEU A 118 -10.63 -4.31 10.66
CA LEU A 118 -11.63 -5.07 11.41
C LEU A 118 -13.01 -4.39 11.37
N LYS A 119 -13.08 -3.08 11.58
CA LYS A 119 -14.35 -2.33 11.46
C LYS A 119 -14.92 -2.37 10.05
N TRP A 120 -14.06 -2.31 9.04
CA TRP A 120 -14.48 -2.41 7.65
C TRP A 120 -15.02 -3.80 7.31
N LEU A 121 -14.35 -4.86 7.76
CA LEU A 121 -14.76 -6.24 7.53
C LEU A 121 -16.07 -6.60 8.24
N PHE A 122 -16.25 -6.15 9.50
CA PHE A 122 -17.34 -6.62 10.34
C PHE A 122 -18.49 -5.63 10.51
N ASP A 123 -18.22 -4.33 10.42
CA ASP A 123 -19.22 -3.28 10.65
C ASP A 123 -19.62 -2.54 9.37
N GLY A 124 -19.01 -2.87 8.23
CA GLY A 124 -19.22 -2.19 6.95
C GLY A 124 -18.78 -0.72 6.94
N GLN A 125 -18.01 -0.28 7.95
CA GLN A 125 -17.54 1.09 8.02
C GLN A 125 -16.46 1.33 6.95
N PRO A 126 -16.47 2.47 6.25
CA PRO A 126 -15.42 2.79 5.30
C PRO A 126 -14.04 2.74 5.96
N LEU A 127 -13.11 2.02 5.34
CA LEU A 127 -11.73 2.02 5.77
C LEU A 127 -11.13 3.42 5.55
N ASP A 128 -10.92 4.19 6.63
CA ASP A 128 -10.32 5.52 6.54
C ASP A 128 -8.81 5.40 6.30
N MET A 129 -8.45 5.32 5.02
CA MET A 129 -7.08 5.21 4.54
C MET A 129 -6.40 6.58 4.40
N ARG A 130 -7.08 7.67 4.73
CA ARG A 130 -6.53 9.02 4.60
C ARG A 130 -5.81 9.38 5.89
N ARG A 131 -4.56 9.82 5.78
CA ARG A 131 -3.93 10.52 6.91
C ARG A 131 -4.65 11.86 7.08
N ARG A 132 -5.37 12.03 8.20
CA ARG A 132 -5.69 13.37 8.69
C ARG A 132 -4.35 14.03 9.04
N ALA A 133 -4.09 15.19 8.43
CA ALA A 133 -2.92 16.02 8.68
C ALA A 133 -2.85 16.45 10.15
#